data_AF-A0A2D4EQZ2-F1
#
_entry.id   AF-A0A2D4EQZ2-F1
#
_cell.length_a   1.000
_cell.length_b   1.000
_cell.length_c   1.000
_cell.angle_alpha   90.00
_cell.angle_beta   90.00
_cell.angle_gamma   90.00
#
_symmetry.space_group_name_H-M   'P 1'
#
loop_
_entity.id
_entity.type
_entity.pdbx_description
1 polymer ?
#
loop_
_entity_poly.entity_id
_entity_poly.type
_entity_poly.pdbx_seq_one_letter_code
_entity_poly.pdbx_strand_id
1 'polypeptide(L)'
;TQSTWALSDDESFLLEIRQTLQNALIQFSSRTKEIDWQPYFTTRIVDDFTTHLRVFRKAQQRITERDDQIKDGAEDFVDTFFEVEVEMEETICRDLVCTSPKDEEGFLRDLCEVLLYLLLPPGDFQNKIMRYFVRVNLISYYIT
;
A
#
# COMPACT_ATOMS: atom_id res chain seq x y z
N THR A 1 -11.77 23.82 -29.26
CA THR A 1 -12.07 22.51 -28.67
C THR A 1 -11.83 21.46 -29.72
N GLN A 2 -10.83 20.59 -29.55
CA GLN A 2 -10.54 19.33 -30.30
C GLN A 2 -9.04 19.20 -30.56
N SER A 3 -8.33 18.50 -29.67
CA SER A 3 -7.08 17.79 -30.03
C SER A 3 -6.61 16.81 -28.94
N THR A 4 -7.50 16.23 -28.13
CA THR A 4 -7.12 15.29 -27.06
C THR A 4 -7.43 13.82 -27.35
N TRP A 5 -8.16 13.51 -28.41
CA TRP A 5 -8.65 12.14 -28.68
C TRP A 5 -7.79 11.34 -29.68
N ALA A 6 -6.83 11.98 -30.36
CA ALA A 6 -6.04 11.33 -31.42
C ALA A 6 -4.78 10.59 -30.91
N LEU A 7 -4.50 10.61 -29.61
CA LEU A 7 -3.35 9.88 -29.03
C LEU A 7 -3.66 8.40 -28.75
N SER A 8 -4.92 7.97 -28.87
CA SER A 8 -5.44 6.70 -28.33
C SER A 8 -5.61 5.57 -29.35
N ASP A 9 -5.52 5.83 -30.66
CA ASP A 9 -5.76 4.82 -31.71
C ASP A 9 -4.48 4.16 -32.23
N ASP A 10 -3.32 4.46 -31.65
CA ASP A 10 -2.06 3.85 -32.06
C ASP A 10 -1.94 2.46 -31.43
N GLU A 11 -2.35 1.40 -32.15
CA GLU A 11 -2.17 0.01 -31.73
C GLU A 11 -0.71 -0.28 -31.33
N SER A 12 0.26 0.46 -31.90
CA SER A 12 1.68 0.39 -31.54
C SER A 12 1.92 0.82 -30.09
N PHE A 13 1.25 1.87 -29.61
CA PHE A 13 1.38 2.34 -28.23
C PHE A 13 0.82 1.31 -27.23
N LEU A 14 -0.33 0.72 -27.53
CA LEU A 14 -0.91 -0.34 -26.71
C LEU A 14 -0.03 -1.60 -26.70
N LEU A 15 0.57 -1.93 -27.84
CA LEU A 15 1.52 -3.03 -27.95
C LEU A 15 2.77 -2.79 -27.10
N GLU A 16 3.34 -1.58 -27.16
CA GLU A 16 4.50 -1.17 -26.36
C GLU A 16 4.20 -1.23 -24.85
N ILE A 17 3.04 -0.74 -24.41
CA ILE A 17 2.61 -0.87 -23.00
C ILE A 17 2.52 -2.33 -22.60
N ARG A 18 1.86 -3.16 -23.42
CA ARG A 18 1.67 -4.58 -23.12
C ARG A 18 3.00 -5.31 -23.04
N GLN A 19 3.93 -5.02 -23.96
CA GLN A 19 5.27 -5.61 -23.97
C GLN A 19 6.06 -5.18 -22.73
N THR A 20 6.01 -3.90 -22.37
CA THR A 20 6.65 -3.36 -21.17
C THR A 20 6.11 -4.01 -19.90
N LEU A 21 4.78 -4.14 -19.78
CA LEU A 21 4.12 -4.81 -18.66
C LEU A 21 4.50 -6.29 -18.58
N GLN A 22 4.52 -7.00 -19.71
CA GLN A 22 4.92 -8.41 -19.76
C GLN A 22 6.38 -8.59 -19.31
N ASN A 23 7.28 -7.74 -19.80
CA ASN A 23 8.69 -7.76 -19.38
C ASN A 23 8.84 -7.48 -17.88
N ALA A 24 8.09 -6.51 -17.36
CA ALA A 24 8.06 -6.17 -15.94
C ALA A 24 7.55 -7.35 -15.09
N LEU A 25 6.46 -8.00 -15.51
CA LEU A 25 5.91 -9.18 -14.83
C LEU A 25 6.88 -10.36 -14.84
N ILE A 26 7.60 -10.58 -15.95
CA ILE A 26 8.62 -11.64 -16.03
C ILE A 26 9.76 -11.33 -15.05
N GLN A 27 10.27 -10.10 -15.03
CA GLN A 27 11.34 -9.69 -14.11
C GLN A 27 10.90 -9.80 -12.66
N PHE A 28 9.70 -9.32 -12.33
CA PHE A 28 9.10 -9.48 -11.01
C PHE A 28 9.02 -10.95 -10.60
N SER A 29 8.48 -11.80 -11.47
CA SER A 29 8.34 -13.23 -11.20
C SER A 29 9.70 -13.89 -10.97
N SER A 30 10.73 -13.52 -11.75
CA SER A 30 12.09 -14.02 -11.54
C SER A 30 12.63 -13.59 -10.18
N ARG A 31 12.54 -12.29 -9.85
CA ARG A 31 13.02 -11.74 -8.57
C ARG A 31 12.29 -12.32 -7.37
N THR A 32 10.97 -12.47 -7.48
CA THR A 32 10.13 -13.07 -6.44
C THR A 32 10.58 -14.51 -6.14
N LYS A 33 10.93 -15.30 -7.16
CA LYS A 33 11.40 -16.68 -6.97
C LYS A 33 12.79 -16.76 -6.33
N GLU A 34 13.60 -15.72 -6.45
CA GLU A 34 14.94 -15.63 -5.83
C GLU A 34 14.86 -15.30 -4.33
N ILE A 35 13.71 -14.82 -3.84
CA ILE A 35 13.50 -14.49 -2.44
C ILE A 35 13.19 -15.77 -1.65
N ASP A 36 13.91 -15.98 -0.55
CA ASP A 36 13.51 -16.95 0.45
C ASP A 36 12.30 -16.42 1.24
N TRP A 37 11.12 -16.89 0.88
CA TRP A 37 9.86 -16.49 1.51
C TRP A 37 9.61 -17.14 2.87
N GLN A 38 10.35 -18.20 3.21
CA GLN A 38 10.08 -18.96 4.42
C GLN A 38 10.19 -18.09 5.69
N PRO A 39 11.26 -17.30 5.92
CA PRO A 39 11.34 -16.43 7.09
C PRO A 39 10.21 -15.39 7.11
N TYR A 40 9.83 -14.86 5.95
CA TYR A 40 8.73 -13.90 5.88
C TYR A 40 7.41 -14.50 6.36
N PHE A 41 7.03 -15.66 5.83
CA PHE A 41 5.75 -16.29 6.16
C PHE A 41 5.70 -16.98 7.52
N THR A 42 6.84 -17.46 8.03
CA THR A 42 6.87 -18.24 9.28
C THR A 42 7.22 -17.40 10.50
N THR A 43 7.97 -16.31 10.34
CA THR A 43 8.36 -15.45 11.45
C THR A 43 7.78 -14.05 11.28
N ARG A 44 8.20 -13.30 10.25
CA ARG A 44 7.89 -11.86 10.17
C ARG A 44 6.40 -11.57 10.17
N ILE A 45 5.63 -12.20 9.28
CA ILE A 45 4.19 -11.97 9.21
C ILE A 45 3.48 -12.42 10.50
N VAL A 46 3.97 -13.49 11.13
CA VAL A 46 3.41 -14.02 12.38
C VAL A 46 3.68 -13.07 13.53
N ASP A 47 4.87 -12.49 13.59
CA ASP A 47 5.26 -11.48 14.57
C ASP A 47 4.44 -10.19 14.40
N ASP A 48 4.22 -9.76 13.15
CA ASP A 48 3.38 -8.59 12.82
C ASP A 48 1.93 -8.82 13.27
N PHE A 49 1.33 -9.97 12.94
CA PHE A 49 -0.02 -10.32 13.41
C PHE A 49 -0.09 -10.45 14.94
N THR A 50 0.93 -11.03 15.56
CA THR A 50 0.99 -11.19 17.01
C THR A 50 1.03 -9.82 17.69
N THR A 51 1.81 -8.88 17.15
CA THR A 51 1.90 -7.51 17.65
C THR A 51 0.56 -6.80 17.50
N HIS A 52 -0.05 -6.86 16.31
CA HIS A 52 -1.38 -6.28 16.07
C HIS A 52 -2.45 -6.85 17.00
N LEU A 53 -2.46 -8.16 17.24
CA LEU A 53 -3.37 -8.82 18.19
C LEU A 53 -3.13 -8.37 19.63
N ARG A 54 -1.88 -8.13 20.03
CA ARG A 54 -1.56 -7.63 21.38
C ARG A 54 -2.04 -6.20 21.56
N VAL A 55 -1.79 -5.32 20.58
CA VAL A 55 -2.29 -3.94 20.58
C VAL A 55 -3.81 -3.94 20.66
N PHE A 56 -4.48 -4.70 19.78
CA PHE A 56 -5.94 -4.83 19.78
C PHE A 56 -6.51 -5.26 21.12
N ARG A 57 -5.97 -6.32 21.74
CA ARG A 57 -6.43 -6.82 23.05
C ARG A 57 -6.23 -5.80 24.16
N LYS A 58 -5.09 -5.09 24.16
CA LYS A 58 -4.80 -4.06 25.16
C LYS A 58 -5.70 -2.83 24.98
N ALA A 59 -6.04 -2.47 23.74
CA ALA A 59 -7.03 -1.42 23.44
C ALA A 59 -8.44 -1.82 23.93
N GLN A 60 -8.88 -3.05 23.64
CA GLN A 60 -10.15 -3.58 24.16
C GLN A 60 -10.23 -3.54 25.69
N GLN A 61 -9.14 -3.92 26.36
CA GLN A 61 -9.07 -3.86 27.82
C GLN A 61 -9.25 -2.42 28.33
N ARG A 62 -8.54 -1.45 27.74
CA ARG A 62 -8.64 -0.04 28.14
C ARG A 62 -10.03 0.54 27.96
N ILE A 63 -10.71 0.19 26.87
CA ILE A 63 -12.07 0.69 26.62
C ILE A 63 -13.04 0.06 27.62
N THR A 64 -12.90 -1.24 27.91
CA THR A 64 -13.68 -1.91 28.94
C THR A 64 -13.48 -1.27 30.32
N GLU A 65 -12.28 -0.79 30.63
CA GLU A 65 -11.97 -0.05 31.87
C GLU A 65 -12.48 1.41 31.86
N ARG A 66 -12.68 2.02 30.68
CA ARG A 66 -13.20 3.40 30.48
C ARG A 66 -14.73 3.47 30.35
N ASP A 67 -15.38 2.39 29.94
CA ASP A 67 -16.83 2.28 29.62
C ASP A 67 -17.77 2.52 30.81
N ASP A 68 -17.25 2.77 32.01
CA ASP A 68 -18.05 3.28 33.13
C ASP A 68 -18.59 4.71 32.88
N GLN A 69 -18.19 5.44 31.81
CA GLN A 69 -18.60 6.84 31.62
C GLN A 69 -19.09 7.38 30.24
N ILE A 70 -18.86 6.83 29.03
CA ILE A 70 -19.24 7.55 27.77
C ILE A 70 -19.74 6.64 26.61
N LYS A 71 -20.70 7.14 25.81
CA LYS A 71 -21.51 6.45 24.77
C LYS A 71 -21.08 6.68 23.31
N ASP A 72 -19.80 6.69 22.98
CA ASP A 72 -19.38 6.74 21.56
C ASP A 72 -18.28 5.71 21.26
N GLY A 73 -18.70 4.47 20.94
CA GLY A 73 -17.85 3.29 21.09
C GLY A 73 -16.95 2.91 19.91
N ALA A 74 -17.09 3.56 18.75
CA ALA A 74 -16.33 3.18 17.54
C ALA A 74 -15.14 4.12 17.26
N GLU A 75 -15.36 5.43 17.30
CA GLU A 75 -14.30 6.43 17.12
C GLU A 75 -13.30 6.39 18.29
N ASP A 76 -13.82 6.29 19.53
CA ASP A 76 -13.02 6.10 20.75
C ASP A 76 -12.17 4.81 20.73
N PHE A 77 -12.65 3.77 20.03
CA PHE A 77 -11.88 2.53 19.88
C PHE A 77 -10.65 2.73 18.99
N VAL A 78 -10.82 3.42 17.85
CA VAL A 78 -9.74 3.66 16.89
C VAL A 78 -8.66 4.52 17.54
N ASP A 79 -9.05 5.59 18.24
CA ASP A 79 -8.12 6.45 18.96
C ASP A 79 -7.37 5.68 20.05
N THR A 80 -8.09 4.92 20.88
CA THR A 80 -7.49 4.10 21.93
C THR A 80 -6.56 3.02 21.36
N PHE A 81 -6.89 2.47 20.19
CA PHE A 81 -6.04 1.50 19.52
C PHE A 81 -4.69 2.11 19.12
N PHE A 82 -4.69 3.28 18.48
CA PHE A 82 -3.45 3.93 18.07
C PHE A 82 -2.65 4.50 19.24
N GLU A 83 -3.29 4.94 20.32
CA GLU A 83 -2.60 5.24 21.59
C GLU A 83 -1.81 4.03 22.11
N VAL A 84 -2.45 2.85 22.10
CA VAL A 84 -1.81 1.61 22.53
C VAL A 84 -0.68 1.19 21.58
N GLU A 85 -0.86 1.36 20.27
CA GLU A 85 0.15 1.05 19.26
C GLU A 85 1.43 1.86 19.50
N VAL A 86 1.30 3.19 19.68
CA VAL A 86 2.43 4.08 19.95
C VAL A 86 3.18 3.67 21.22
N GLU A 87 2.46 3.35 22.28
CA GLU A 87 3.09 2.90 23.53
C GLU A 87 3.83 1.56 23.41
N MET A 88 3.39 0.69 22.49
CA MET A 88 3.93 -0.65 22.36
C MET A 88 5.06 -0.75 21.33
N GLU A 89 4.96 0.01 20.24
CA GLU A 89 5.94 -0.01 19.14
C GLU A 89 6.95 1.14 19.20
N GLU A 90 6.70 2.17 20.02
CA GLU A 90 7.50 3.38 20.30
C GLU A 90 7.82 4.29 19.11
N THR A 91 8.10 3.70 17.95
CA THR A 91 8.66 4.34 16.75
C THR A 91 7.72 4.27 15.56
N ILE A 92 6.66 3.46 15.63
CA ILE A 92 5.69 3.26 14.56
C ILE A 92 4.31 3.66 15.07
N CYS A 93 3.63 4.50 14.29
CA CYS A 93 2.23 4.84 14.48
C CYS A 93 1.57 4.89 13.10
N ARG A 94 0.52 4.10 12.92
CA ARG A 94 -0.18 3.95 11.65
C ARG A 94 -1.45 4.80 11.58
N ASP A 95 -1.75 5.54 12.65
CA ASP A 95 -2.91 6.42 12.79
C ASP A 95 -3.13 7.29 11.55
N LEU A 96 -2.18 8.16 11.23
CA LEU A 96 -2.30 9.11 10.12
C LEU A 96 -2.65 8.42 8.80
N VAL A 97 -2.01 7.29 8.49
CA VAL A 97 -2.25 6.57 7.23
C VAL A 97 -3.62 5.89 7.24
N CYS A 98 -4.07 5.38 8.39
CA CYS A 98 -5.31 4.61 8.52
C CYS A 98 -6.56 5.46 8.73
N THR A 99 -6.43 6.71 9.21
CA THR A 99 -7.56 7.59 9.54
C THR A 99 -7.77 8.74 8.54
N SER A 100 -6.78 9.03 7.69
CA SER A 100 -6.83 10.08 6.67
C SER A 100 -6.75 9.50 5.25
N PRO A 101 -7.82 9.61 4.44
CA PRO A 101 -7.80 9.15 3.04
C PRO A 101 -6.68 9.79 2.20
N LYS A 102 -6.28 11.02 2.54
CA LYS A 102 -5.21 11.73 1.84
C LYS A 102 -3.84 11.11 2.14
N ASP A 103 -3.60 10.74 3.39
CA ASP A 103 -2.34 10.14 3.81
C ASP A 103 -2.27 8.67 3.38
N GLU A 104 -3.41 7.96 3.37
CA GLU A 104 -3.55 6.65 2.71
C GLU A 104 -3.17 6.72 1.23
N GLU A 105 -3.72 7.68 0.48
CA GLU A 105 -3.39 7.86 -0.93
C GLU A 105 -1.89 8.15 -1.13
N GLY A 106 -1.30 8.98 -0.26
CA GLY A 106 0.13 9.26 -0.26
C GLY A 106 0.98 8.01 -0.03
N PHE A 107 0.64 7.22 0.99
CA PHE A 107 1.31 5.96 1.28
C PHE A 107 1.23 4.97 0.11
N LEU A 108 0.04 4.80 -0.47
CA LEU A 108 -0.17 3.91 -1.62
C LEU A 108 0.58 4.38 -2.86
N ARG A 109 0.67 5.70 -3.08
CA ARG A 109 1.49 6.29 -4.16
C ARG A 109 2.95 5.93 -4.00
N ASP A 110 3.50 6.08 -2.80
CA ASP A 110 4.91 5.78 -2.53
C ASP A 110 5.20 4.28 -2.66
N LEU A 111 4.29 3.43 -2.16
CA LEU A 111 4.37 1.98 -2.35
C LEU A 111 4.35 1.61 -3.84
N CYS A 112 3.45 2.21 -4.61
CA CYS A 112 3.40 2.03 -6.06
C CYS A 112 4.70 2.48 -6.75
N GLU A 113 5.34 3.58 -6.33
CA GLU A 113 6.63 3.99 -6.89
C GLU A 113 7.73 2.96 -6.64
N VAL A 114 7.79 2.40 -5.43
CA VAL A 114 8.76 1.35 -5.08
C VAL A 114 8.50 0.10 -5.92
N LEU A 115 7.24 -0.32 -6.04
CA LEU A 115 6.86 -1.43 -6.90
C LEU A 115 7.26 -1.14 -8.36
N LEU A 116 6.94 0.02 -8.90
CA LEU A 116 7.32 0.41 -10.26
C LEU A 116 8.84 0.39 -10.47
N TYR A 117 9.63 0.82 -9.49
CA TYR A 117 11.09 0.74 -9.55
C TYR A 117 11.60 -0.71 -9.59
N LEU A 118 10.97 -1.61 -8.83
CA LEU A 118 11.33 -3.03 -8.80
C LEU A 118 10.86 -3.80 -10.04
N LEU A 119 9.73 -3.37 -10.61
CA LEU A 119 9.06 -4.01 -11.73
C LEU A 119 9.60 -3.55 -13.09
N LEU A 120 9.94 -2.26 -13.24
CA LEU A 120 10.33 -1.71 -14.54
C LEU A 120 11.80 -2.02 -14.86
N PRO A 121 12.10 -2.46 -16.10
CA PRO A 121 13.47 -2.53 -16.59
C PRO A 121 14.18 -1.17 -16.46
N PRO A 122 15.50 -1.13 -16.22
CA PRO A 122 16.25 0.13 -16.05
C PRO A 122 16.10 1.13 -17.22
N GLY A 123 15.83 0.63 -18.44
CA GLY A 123 15.59 1.45 -19.63
C GLY A 123 14.22 2.14 -19.66
N ASP A 124 13.18 1.53 -19.06
CA ASP A 124 11.80 2.01 -19.09
C ASP A 124 11.46 2.91 -17.89
N PHE A 125 12.19 2.76 -16.77
CA PHE A 125 12.03 3.63 -15.60
C PHE A 125 12.33 5.11 -15.92
N GLN A 126 13.19 5.37 -16.91
CA GLN A 126 13.52 6.73 -17.35
C GLN A 126 12.44 7.36 -18.25
N ASN A 127 11.48 6.57 -18.74
CA ASN A 127 10.37 7.08 -19.55
C ASN A 127 9.24 7.60 -18.63
N LYS A 128 9.19 8.92 -18.44
CA LYS A 128 8.19 9.61 -17.59
C LYS A 128 6.73 9.28 -17.97
N ILE A 129 6.47 9.00 -19.24
CA ILE A 129 5.11 8.73 -19.75
C ILE A 129 4.64 7.35 -19.30
N MET A 130 5.48 6.32 -19.42
CA MET A 130 5.17 4.97 -18.95
C MET A 130 4.96 4.93 -17.43
N ARG A 131 5.79 5.67 -16.68
CA ARG A 131 5.62 5.76 -15.22
C ARG A 131 4.29 6.42 -14.83
N TYR A 132 3.92 7.51 -15.50
CA TYR A 132 2.64 8.17 -15.25
C TYR A 132 1.45 7.27 -15.61
N PHE A 133 1.54 6.54 -16.73
CA PHE A 133 0.45 5.68 -17.19
C PHE A 133 0.17 4.52 -16.22
N VAL A 134 1.21 3.79 -15.79
CA VAL A 134 1.01 2.67 -14.86
C VAL A 134 0.58 3.15 -13.48
N ARG A 135 1.13 4.27 -13.01
CA ARG A 135 0.75 4.89 -11.73
C ARG A 135 -0.73 5.27 -11.68
N VAL A 136 -1.24 5.91 -12.74
CA VAL A 136 -2.65 6.32 -12.81
C VAL A 136 -3.58 5.12 -12.81
N ASN A 137 -3.26 4.04 -13.54
CA ASN A 137 -4.11 2.85 -13.58
C ASN A 137 -4.12 2.09 -12.24
N LEU A 138 -2.98 1.94 -11.55
CA LEU A 138 -2.92 1.26 -10.25
C LEU A 138 -3.71 2.00 -9.17
N ILE A 139 -3.55 3.32 -9.09
CA ILE A 139 -4.22 4.14 -8.08
C ILE A 139 -5.72 4.26 -8.39
N SER A 140 -6.08 4.45 -9.66
CA SER A 140 -7.48 4.61 -10.06
C SER A 140 -8.31 3.32 -9.85
N TYR A 141 -7.68 2.14 -9.89
CA TYR A 141 -8.36 0.86 -9.58
C TYR A 141 -8.59 0.64 -8.07
N TYR A 142 -7.80 1.27 -7.20
CA TYR A 142 -7.96 1.17 -5.75
C TYR A 142 -8.96 2.20 -5.19
N ILE A 143 -9.12 3.34 -5.86
CA ILE A 143 -10.02 4.44 -5.45
C ILE A 143 -11.46 4.27 -6.00
N THR A 144 -11.70 3.35 -6.95
CA THR A 144 -13.03 3.06 -7.54
C THR A 144 -13.65 1.82 -6.91
#